data_AF-A0A450UDM8-F1
#
_entry.id   AF-A0A450UDM8-F1
#
_cell.length_a   1.000
_cell.length_b   1.000
_cell.length_c   1.000
_cell.angle_alpha   90.00
_cell.angle_beta   90.00
_cell.angle_gamma   90.00
#
_symmetry.space_group_name_H-M   'P 1'
#
loop_
_entity.id
_entity.type
_entity.pdbx_description
1 polymer ?
#
loop_
_entity_poly.entity_id
_entity_poly.type
_entity_poly.pdbx_seq_one_letter_code
_entity_poly.pdbx_strand_id
1 'polypeptide(L)'
;MRKSNSFLILALVTVVVVMATIYVQRESGKAVVEEGLLFPDLSEKLDRTAQVRISKGVSVVELHRQGKDAWSVRDRADHPANLAKIYELLLGTAGLERLEQKTRNPERYARLGLAETANGDEQGAMRVVMQDEQGVTLADYFIGKRSTAKGRRARDEMYVRIQDDPVVWLVEGILPYGIETTDWLRGEILTLDEKRIRGVRITHPDGEEVIVGRDDREATDYRLIGLPQSAKPRSYLVNGIASDMAKLRLQDVRSIEDIDLSDGKRGTKIRLTTFDGMHITMKTWQFGQDTLARFDAGFDPKLIEPDPEKPQAAEGDTPIAADSGNENDAAKKETGKNQKEPEGISSVEAKRHDRESVEKEVDTLSERWRDWAYILPQYRLNNLTKRMDDLIEKTAESDAP
;
A
#
# COMPACT_ATOMS: atom_id res chain seq x y z
N MET A 1 -42.20 -62.92 -42.40
CA MET A 1 -41.23 -62.14 -43.20
C MET A 1 -40.65 -61.00 -42.36
N ARG A 2 -39.31 -60.93 -42.31
CA ARG A 2 -38.44 -59.73 -42.16
C ARG A 2 -38.78 -58.67 -41.09
N LYS A 3 -38.08 -58.72 -39.94
CA LYS A 3 -37.54 -57.54 -39.22
C LYS A 3 -36.17 -57.78 -38.52
N SER A 4 -35.47 -58.87 -38.82
CA SER A 4 -34.13 -59.13 -38.24
C SER A 4 -33.04 -58.19 -38.76
N ASN A 5 -33.15 -57.71 -40.01
CA ASN A 5 -32.10 -56.89 -40.62
C ASN A 5 -32.07 -55.45 -40.07
N SER A 6 -33.22 -54.88 -39.68
CA SER A 6 -33.24 -53.54 -39.07
C SER A 6 -32.61 -53.54 -37.68
N PHE A 7 -32.78 -54.60 -36.90
CA PHE A 7 -32.16 -54.69 -35.57
C PHE A 7 -30.64 -54.88 -35.67
N LEU A 8 -30.17 -55.69 -36.63
CA LEU A 8 -28.75 -55.88 -36.91
C LEU A 8 -28.08 -54.59 -37.42
N ILE A 9 -28.74 -53.85 -38.31
CA ILE A 9 -28.24 -52.56 -38.80
C ILE A 9 -28.18 -51.54 -37.67
N LEU A 10 -29.21 -51.47 -36.82
CA LEU A 10 -29.21 -50.56 -35.68
C LEU A 10 -28.09 -50.91 -34.69
N ALA A 11 -27.92 -52.19 -34.35
CA ALA A 11 -26.85 -52.63 -33.46
C ALA A 11 -25.45 -52.29 -34.00
N LEU A 12 -25.24 -52.47 -35.31
CA LEU A 12 -23.97 -52.11 -35.96
C LEU A 12 -23.73 -50.59 -35.91
N VAL A 13 -24.75 -49.78 -36.18
CA VAL A 13 -24.66 -48.31 -36.10
C VAL A 13 -24.36 -47.89 -34.66
N THR A 14 -25.00 -48.48 -33.66
CA THR A 14 -24.73 -48.18 -32.25
C THR A 14 -23.28 -48.52 -31.88
N VAL A 15 -22.75 -49.66 -32.33
CA VAL A 15 -21.35 -50.04 -32.09
C VAL A 15 -20.40 -49.05 -32.76
N VAL A 16 -20.69 -48.61 -33.98
CA VAL A 16 -19.87 -47.60 -34.69
C VAL A 16 -19.93 -46.25 -33.99
N VAL A 17 -21.10 -45.81 -33.52
CA VAL A 17 -21.26 -44.57 -32.77
C VAL A 17 -20.55 -44.65 -31.42
N VAL A 18 -20.64 -45.78 -30.70
CA VAL A 18 -19.93 -46.01 -29.45
C VAL A 18 -18.42 -46.03 -29.68
N MET A 19 -17.94 -46.69 -30.74
CA MET A 19 -16.52 -46.71 -31.11
C MET A 19 -16.02 -45.32 -31.54
N ALA A 20 -16.81 -44.56 -32.29
CA ALA A 20 -16.50 -43.18 -32.66
C ALA A 20 -16.49 -42.26 -31.43
N THR A 21 -17.40 -42.46 -30.48
CA THR A 21 -17.43 -41.72 -29.21
C THR A 21 -16.20 -42.06 -28.36
N ILE A 22 -15.84 -43.33 -28.26
CA ILE A 22 -14.62 -43.78 -27.57
C ILE A 22 -13.36 -43.23 -28.26
N TYR A 23 -13.35 -43.15 -29.59
CA TYR A 23 -12.23 -42.62 -30.37
C TYR A 23 -12.06 -41.10 -30.16
N VAL A 24 -13.15 -40.33 -30.28
CA VAL A 24 -13.17 -38.88 -30.01
C VAL A 24 -12.84 -38.58 -28.55
N GLN A 25 -13.26 -39.44 -27.62
CA GLN A 25 -12.96 -39.30 -26.19
C GLN A 25 -11.52 -39.74 -25.85
N ARG A 26 -10.91 -40.64 -26.63
CA ARG A 26 -9.47 -40.95 -26.55
C ARG A 26 -8.58 -39.84 -27.12
N GLU A 27 -9.10 -38.99 -27.99
CA GLU A 27 -8.44 -37.77 -28.47
C GLU A 27 -8.51 -36.60 -27.47
N SER A 28 -9.24 -36.77 -26.36
CA SER A 28 -9.00 -35.95 -25.16
C SER A 28 -7.66 -36.41 -24.59
N GLY A 29 -6.58 -35.77 -25.06
CA GLY A 29 -5.21 -36.10 -24.70
C GLY A 29 -5.09 -36.34 -23.21
N LYS A 30 -4.47 -37.47 -22.84
CA LYS A 30 -3.98 -37.68 -21.47
C LYS A 30 -3.27 -36.37 -21.09
N ALA A 31 -3.77 -35.68 -20.07
CA ALA A 31 -3.07 -34.56 -19.48
C ALA A 31 -1.65 -35.05 -19.16
N VAL A 32 -0.67 -34.61 -19.95
CA VAL A 32 0.72 -34.88 -19.63
C VAL A 32 1.00 -33.97 -18.45
N VAL A 33 1.02 -34.56 -17.27
CA VAL A 33 1.43 -33.88 -16.04
C VAL A 33 2.95 -33.81 -16.11
N GLU A 34 3.46 -32.77 -16.77
CA GLU A 34 4.86 -32.37 -16.64
C GLU A 34 4.98 -31.54 -15.36
N GLU A 35 5.22 -32.20 -14.23
CA GLU A 35 5.50 -31.53 -12.96
C GLU A 35 6.84 -30.79 -13.03
N GLY A 36 6.88 -29.55 -12.55
CA GLY A 36 8.10 -28.74 -12.50
C GLY A 36 7.82 -27.24 -12.57
N LEU A 37 8.87 -26.44 -12.39
CA LEU A 37 8.77 -24.99 -12.54
C LEU A 37 8.48 -24.61 -13.99
N LEU A 38 7.67 -23.59 -14.20
CA LEU A 38 7.43 -23.02 -15.51
C LEU A 38 8.72 -22.42 -16.09
N PHE A 39 9.51 -21.76 -15.24
CA PHE A 39 10.82 -21.17 -15.55
C PHE A 39 11.92 -21.74 -14.64
N PRO A 40 12.50 -22.92 -14.96
CA PRO A 40 13.43 -23.62 -14.07
C PRO A 40 14.65 -22.80 -13.61
N ASP A 41 15.26 -22.05 -14.54
CA ASP A 41 16.51 -21.32 -14.28
C ASP A 41 16.30 -19.87 -13.80
N LEU A 42 15.05 -19.42 -13.64
CA LEU A 42 14.77 -18.00 -13.38
C LEU A 42 15.23 -17.60 -11.97
N SER A 43 15.10 -18.51 -10.99
CA SER A 43 15.48 -18.26 -9.60
C SER A 43 16.94 -17.83 -9.45
N GLU A 44 17.86 -18.43 -10.22
CA GLU A 44 19.30 -18.13 -10.24
C GLU A 44 19.65 -16.83 -10.99
N LYS A 45 18.66 -16.18 -11.61
CA LYS A 45 18.85 -14.99 -12.45
C LYS A 45 18.08 -13.76 -11.94
N LEU A 46 17.25 -13.89 -10.89
CA LEU A 46 16.38 -12.81 -10.41
C LEU A 46 17.13 -11.56 -9.93
N ASP A 47 18.32 -11.77 -9.38
CA ASP A 47 19.26 -10.75 -8.95
C ASP A 47 19.82 -9.94 -10.12
N ARG A 48 19.82 -10.49 -11.35
CA ARG A 48 20.17 -9.78 -12.57
C ARG A 48 19.01 -8.97 -13.15
N THR A 49 17.77 -9.19 -12.72
CA THR A 49 16.60 -8.49 -13.26
C THR A 49 16.73 -6.99 -12.99
N ALA A 50 16.78 -6.21 -14.06
CA ALA A 50 16.96 -4.76 -14.01
C ALA A 50 15.71 -4.01 -14.50
N GLN A 51 14.90 -4.64 -15.35
CA GLN A 51 13.68 -4.05 -15.90
C GLN A 51 12.53 -5.05 -15.87
N VAL A 52 11.33 -4.55 -15.57
CA VAL A 52 10.08 -5.30 -15.68
C VAL A 52 9.07 -4.44 -16.42
N ARG A 53 8.56 -4.97 -17.54
CA ARG A 53 7.47 -4.37 -18.29
C ARG A 53 6.20 -5.19 -18.09
N ILE A 54 5.12 -4.52 -17.76
CA ILE A 54 3.80 -5.12 -17.59
C ILE A 54 2.85 -4.40 -18.53
N SER A 55 2.13 -5.13 -19.37
CA SER A 55 1.20 -4.52 -20.32
C SER A 55 -0.12 -5.27 -20.39
N LYS A 56 -1.23 -4.53 -20.45
CA LYS A 56 -2.57 -5.08 -20.68
C LYS A 56 -3.45 -4.02 -21.33
N GLY A 57 -3.97 -4.30 -22.53
CA GLY A 57 -4.72 -3.30 -23.30
C GLY A 57 -3.88 -2.06 -23.58
N VAL A 58 -4.35 -0.90 -23.14
CA VAL A 58 -3.63 0.39 -23.23
C VAL A 58 -2.68 0.64 -22.06
N SER A 59 -2.85 -0.06 -20.93
CA SER A 59 -2.04 0.15 -19.75
C SER A 59 -0.68 -0.52 -19.92
N VAL A 60 0.37 0.28 -19.72
CA VAL A 60 1.77 -0.15 -19.70
C VAL A 60 2.37 0.36 -18.41
N VAL A 61 3.12 -0.51 -17.73
CA VAL A 61 3.93 -0.17 -16.57
C VAL A 61 5.36 -0.55 -16.86
N GLU A 62 6.26 0.42 -16.77
CA GLU A 62 7.69 0.23 -16.87
C GLU A 62 8.36 0.42 -15.51
N LEU A 63 8.88 -0.68 -14.95
CA LEU A 63 9.63 -0.69 -13.70
C LEU A 63 11.09 -0.91 -14.01
N HIS A 64 11.97 -0.17 -13.32
CA HIS A 64 13.40 -0.38 -13.45
C HIS A 64 14.11 -0.23 -12.10
N ARG A 65 15.19 -0.98 -11.96
CA ARG A 65 16.02 -1.02 -10.77
C ARG A 65 16.91 0.22 -10.70
N GLN A 66 16.98 0.84 -9.52
CA GLN A 66 17.75 2.05 -9.20
C GLN A 66 18.76 1.77 -8.07
N GLY A 67 19.53 0.69 -8.21
CA GLY A 67 20.43 0.16 -7.18
C GLY A 67 19.93 -1.14 -6.55
N LYS A 68 20.62 -1.64 -5.52
CA LYS A 68 20.42 -3.01 -5.02
C LYS A 68 18.96 -3.30 -4.60
N ASP A 69 18.36 -2.40 -3.82
CA ASP A 69 17.04 -2.55 -3.20
C ASP A 69 16.11 -1.37 -3.50
N ALA A 70 16.28 -0.75 -4.65
CA ALA A 70 15.46 0.38 -5.09
C ALA A 70 14.93 0.13 -6.50
N TRP A 71 13.65 0.41 -6.68
CA TRP A 71 12.94 0.33 -7.94
C TRP A 71 12.08 1.57 -8.11
N SER A 72 11.87 1.97 -9.35
CA SER A 72 11.12 3.16 -9.73
C SER A 72 10.15 2.86 -10.87
N VAL A 73 9.11 3.67 -10.95
CA VAL A 73 8.10 3.61 -12.01
C VAL A 73 8.40 4.70 -13.04
N ARG A 74 8.84 4.29 -14.25
CA ARG A 74 9.34 5.24 -15.26
C ARG A 74 8.29 6.26 -15.69
N ASP A 75 7.05 5.82 -15.88
CA ASP A 75 5.93 6.66 -16.30
C ASP A 75 5.44 7.65 -15.23
N ARG A 76 6.15 7.74 -14.09
CA ARG A 76 5.90 8.69 -13.01
C ARG A 76 7.19 9.39 -12.59
N ALA A 77 8.00 9.79 -13.59
CA ALA A 77 9.26 10.50 -13.40
C ALA A 77 10.20 9.76 -12.41
N ASP A 78 10.24 8.43 -12.51
CA ASP A 78 11.02 7.55 -11.65
C ASP A 78 10.62 7.58 -10.16
N HIS A 79 9.36 7.91 -9.84
CA HIS A 79 8.85 7.80 -8.47
C HIS A 79 9.10 6.40 -7.90
N PRO A 80 9.52 6.28 -6.62
CA PRO A 80 9.79 4.99 -6.01
C PRO A 80 8.61 4.01 -6.12
N ALA A 81 8.94 2.77 -6.46
CA ALA A 81 7.99 1.68 -6.62
C ALA A 81 7.75 0.91 -5.32
N ASN A 82 6.66 0.15 -5.30
CA ASN A 82 6.32 -0.77 -4.22
C ASN A 82 7.19 -2.03 -4.29
N LEU A 83 8.27 -2.04 -3.50
CA LEU A 83 9.24 -3.14 -3.47
C LEU A 83 8.61 -4.49 -3.10
N ALA A 84 7.70 -4.51 -2.13
CA ALA A 84 7.04 -5.75 -1.72
C ALA A 84 6.30 -6.40 -2.89
N LYS A 85 5.59 -5.60 -3.68
CA LYS A 85 4.85 -6.05 -4.86
C LYS A 85 5.77 -6.47 -6.01
N ILE A 86 6.90 -5.79 -6.18
CA ILE A 86 7.93 -6.19 -7.16
C ILE A 86 8.54 -7.54 -6.78
N TYR A 87 8.92 -7.74 -5.51
CA TYR A 87 9.45 -9.03 -5.08
C TYR A 87 8.40 -10.14 -5.15
N GLU A 88 7.14 -9.86 -4.85
CA GLU A 88 6.03 -10.79 -5.06
C GLU A 88 5.92 -11.20 -6.53
N LEU A 89 6.08 -10.26 -7.48
CA LEU A 89 6.12 -10.57 -8.91
C LEU A 89 7.34 -11.42 -9.27
N LEU A 90 8.55 -10.98 -8.92
CA LEU A 90 9.80 -11.64 -9.31
C LEU A 90 9.89 -13.07 -8.76
N LEU A 91 9.67 -13.22 -7.45
CA LEU A 91 9.69 -14.53 -6.79
C LEU A 91 8.49 -15.38 -7.20
N GLY A 92 7.32 -14.75 -7.37
CA GLY A 92 6.10 -15.41 -7.82
C GLY A 92 6.27 -16.02 -9.20
N THR A 93 6.88 -15.31 -10.15
CA THR A 93 7.17 -15.82 -11.50
C THR A 93 8.14 -16.99 -11.47
N ALA A 94 9.23 -16.90 -10.69
CA ALA A 94 10.19 -18.00 -10.53
C ALA A 94 9.58 -19.23 -9.86
N GLY A 95 8.55 -19.03 -9.02
CA GLY A 95 7.84 -20.08 -8.30
C GLY A 95 6.58 -20.63 -8.99
N LEU A 96 6.29 -20.25 -10.24
CA LEU A 96 5.16 -20.81 -10.98
C LEU A 96 5.40 -22.30 -11.26
N GLU A 97 4.50 -23.16 -10.78
CA GLU A 97 4.56 -24.61 -10.95
C GLU A 97 3.59 -25.05 -12.05
N ARG A 98 4.04 -25.88 -12.99
CA ARG A 98 3.16 -26.48 -14.01
C ARG A 98 2.22 -27.49 -13.35
N LEU A 99 0.93 -27.38 -13.64
CA LEU A 99 -0.07 -28.36 -13.25
C LEU A 99 -0.52 -29.21 -14.44
N GLU A 100 -0.91 -28.56 -15.53
CA GLU A 100 -1.52 -29.26 -16.66
C GLU A 100 -1.23 -28.52 -17.97
N GLN A 101 -0.82 -29.27 -18.99
CA GLN A 101 -0.80 -28.77 -20.35
C GLN A 101 -2.24 -28.67 -20.90
N LYS A 102 -2.68 -27.47 -21.30
CA LYS A 102 -4.07 -27.23 -21.72
C LYS A 102 -4.30 -27.32 -23.22
N THR A 103 -3.64 -26.47 -23.99
CA THR A 103 -3.89 -26.38 -25.44
C THR A 103 -2.69 -25.78 -26.15
N ARG A 104 -2.52 -26.16 -27.42
CA ARG A 104 -1.60 -25.52 -28.37
C ARG A 104 -2.34 -24.83 -29.52
N ASN A 105 -3.67 -24.95 -29.56
CA ASN A 105 -4.52 -24.34 -30.58
C ASN A 105 -4.75 -22.85 -30.25
N PRO A 106 -4.27 -21.91 -31.08
CA PRO A 106 -4.46 -20.46 -30.89
C PRO A 106 -5.92 -20.00 -30.82
N GLU A 107 -6.83 -20.71 -31.51
CA GLU A 107 -8.27 -20.40 -31.49
C GLU A 107 -8.90 -20.48 -30.08
N ARG A 108 -8.22 -21.19 -29.16
CA ARG A 108 -8.69 -21.35 -27.78
C ARG A 108 -8.16 -20.28 -26.82
N TYR A 109 -7.18 -19.46 -27.23
CA TYR A 109 -6.53 -18.50 -26.34
C TYR A 109 -7.49 -17.47 -25.75
N ALA A 110 -8.39 -16.92 -26.56
CA ALA A 110 -9.39 -15.95 -26.10
C ALA A 110 -10.26 -16.49 -24.96
N ARG A 111 -10.68 -17.76 -25.03
CA ARG A 111 -11.48 -18.40 -23.98
C ARG A 111 -10.73 -18.53 -22.66
N LEU A 112 -9.40 -18.56 -22.71
CA LEU A 112 -8.50 -18.64 -21.56
C LEU A 112 -8.01 -17.26 -21.08
N GLY A 113 -8.45 -16.18 -21.71
CA GLY A 113 -7.96 -14.82 -21.42
C GLY A 113 -6.55 -14.54 -21.93
N LEU A 114 -6.09 -15.33 -22.91
CA LEU A 114 -4.75 -15.25 -23.49
C LEU A 114 -4.74 -14.67 -24.92
N ALA A 115 -5.83 -14.00 -25.32
CA ALA A 115 -5.88 -13.30 -26.59
C ALA A 115 -4.83 -12.18 -26.60
N GLU A 116 -3.88 -12.27 -27.51
CA GLU A 116 -3.02 -11.15 -27.85
C GLU A 116 -3.87 -10.19 -28.67
N THR A 117 -4.18 -9.02 -28.14
CA THR A 117 -4.82 -7.97 -28.91
C THR A 117 -3.76 -7.00 -29.39
N ALA A 118 -3.69 -6.81 -30.70
CA ALA A 118 -3.11 -5.59 -31.26
C ALA A 118 -4.17 -4.49 -31.14
N ASN A 119 -3.75 -3.28 -30.76
CA ASN A 119 -4.58 -2.06 -30.73
C ASN A 119 -5.54 -1.89 -29.53
N GLY A 120 -5.02 -1.89 -28.30
CA GLY A 120 -5.68 -1.20 -27.18
C GLY A 120 -7.01 -1.80 -26.67
N ASP A 121 -7.36 -3.02 -27.05
CA ASP A 121 -8.51 -3.72 -26.48
C ASP A 121 -8.21 -4.12 -25.02
N GLU A 122 -8.99 -3.58 -24.08
CA GLU A 122 -8.90 -3.81 -22.63
C GLU A 122 -9.02 -5.29 -22.22
N GLN A 123 -9.54 -6.13 -23.12
CA GLN A 123 -9.69 -7.58 -22.91
C GLN A 123 -8.43 -8.40 -23.25
N GLY A 124 -7.36 -7.74 -23.70
CA GLY A 124 -6.08 -8.38 -23.99
C GLY A 124 -5.45 -9.10 -22.79
N ALA A 125 -4.68 -10.14 -23.08
CA ALA A 125 -3.89 -10.85 -22.07
C ALA A 125 -2.89 -9.91 -21.39
N MET A 126 -2.69 -10.08 -20.09
CA MET A 126 -1.62 -9.37 -19.38
C MET A 126 -0.29 -10.01 -19.76
N ARG A 127 0.66 -9.22 -20.28
CA ARG A 127 2.03 -9.67 -20.57
C ARG A 127 3.00 -9.13 -19.53
N VAL A 128 3.93 -9.97 -19.10
CA VAL A 128 5.03 -9.61 -18.22
C VAL A 128 6.34 -9.96 -18.90
N VAL A 129 7.24 -9.00 -18.98
CA VAL A 129 8.59 -9.15 -19.52
C VAL A 129 9.60 -8.74 -18.46
N MET A 130 10.55 -9.62 -18.15
CA MET A 130 11.65 -9.38 -17.22
C MET A 130 12.97 -9.40 -18.00
N GLN A 131 13.79 -8.37 -17.82
CA GLN A 131 15.07 -8.23 -18.54
C GLN A 131 16.19 -7.86 -17.58
N ASP A 132 17.42 -8.26 -17.93
CA ASP A 132 18.64 -7.79 -17.27
C ASP A 132 19.10 -6.42 -17.80
N GLU A 133 20.20 -5.90 -17.26
CA GLU A 133 20.75 -4.59 -17.64
C GLU A 133 21.18 -4.53 -19.11
N GLN A 134 21.52 -5.67 -19.73
CA GLN A 134 21.91 -5.75 -21.13
C GLN A 134 20.70 -5.92 -22.07
N GLY A 135 19.48 -5.97 -21.53
CA GLY A 135 18.25 -6.19 -22.29
C GLY A 135 17.99 -7.66 -22.62
N VAL A 136 18.73 -8.60 -22.03
CA VAL A 136 18.49 -10.03 -22.21
C VAL A 136 17.21 -10.41 -21.48
N THR A 137 16.28 -11.03 -22.20
CA THR A 137 15.02 -11.51 -21.65
C THR A 137 15.25 -12.70 -20.70
N LEU A 138 14.86 -12.53 -19.45
CA LEU A 138 14.90 -13.56 -18.40
C LEU A 138 13.58 -14.34 -18.32
N ALA A 139 12.45 -13.64 -18.53
CA ALA A 139 11.12 -14.23 -18.63
C ALA A 139 10.22 -13.35 -19.50
N ASP A 140 9.38 -13.97 -20.33
CA ASP A 140 8.40 -13.28 -21.18
C ASP A 140 7.17 -14.17 -21.34
N TYR A 141 6.04 -13.74 -20.80
CA TYR A 141 4.85 -14.57 -20.74
C TYR A 141 3.56 -13.77 -20.62
N PHE A 142 2.46 -14.43 -20.99
CA PHE A 142 1.10 -13.95 -20.90
C PHE A 142 0.36 -14.65 -19.77
N ILE A 143 -0.43 -13.88 -19.04
CA ILE A 143 -1.30 -14.33 -17.95
C ILE A 143 -2.75 -14.20 -18.40
N GLY A 144 -3.47 -15.31 -18.33
CA GLY A 144 -4.88 -15.40 -18.65
C GLY A 144 -5.78 -15.38 -17.42
N LYS A 145 -6.90 -16.09 -17.51
CA LYS A 145 -7.84 -16.25 -16.39
C LYS A 145 -7.15 -16.90 -15.19
N ARG A 146 -7.50 -16.43 -14.00
CA ARG A 146 -7.01 -16.91 -12.70
C ARG A 146 -8.16 -17.20 -11.75
N SER A 147 -7.98 -18.18 -10.86
CA SER A 147 -8.93 -18.59 -9.83
C SER A 147 -8.19 -19.18 -8.63
N THR A 148 -8.82 -19.20 -7.46
CA THR A 148 -8.24 -19.84 -6.27
C THR A 148 -7.98 -21.34 -6.52
N ALA A 149 -6.80 -21.82 -6.12
CA ALA A 149 -6.38 -23.20 -6.31
C ALA A 149 -7.22 -24.21 -5.51
N LYS A 150 -7.47 -25.38 -6.11
CA LYS A 150 -8.24 -26.45 -5.46
C LYS A 150 -7.35 -27.31 -4.57
N GLY A 151 -7.37 -27.04 -3.26
CA GLY A 151 -6.81 -27.95 -2.24
C GLY A 151 -5.67 -27.37 -1.40
N ARG A 152 -4.94 -26.37 -1.89
CA ARG A 152 -3.96 -25.61 -1.11
C ARG A 152 -4.49 -24.20 -0.83
N ARG A 153 -4.81 -23.90 0.43
CA ARG A 153 -5.28 -22.57 0.84
C ARG A 153 -4.15 -21.56 0.56
N ALA A 154 -4.49 -20.43 -0.08
CA ALA A 154 -3.62 -19.29 -0.39
C ALA A 154 -2.72 -19.37 -1.65
N ARG A 155 -3.01 -20.25 -2.62
CA ARG A 155 -2.42 -20.17 -3.98
C ARG A 155 -3.51 -19.99 -5.04
N ASP A 156 -3.13 -19.43 -6.19
CA ASP A 156 -3.97 -19.26 -7.37
C ASP A 156 -3.57 -20.26 -8.46
N GLU A 157 -4.58 -20.77 -9.17
CA GLU A 157 -4.45 -21.44 -10.46
C GLU A 157 -4.66 -20.42 -11.57
N MET A 158 -3.77 -20.36 -12.55
CA MET A 158 -3.84 -19.41 -13.65
C MET A 158 -3.36 -20.00 -14.97
N TYR A 159 -3.94 -19.54 -16.08
CA TYR A 159 -3.44 -19.90 -17.41
C TYR A 159 -2.24 -19.03 -17.78
N VAL A 160 -1.14 -19.65 -18.18
CA VAL A 160 0.07 -18.96 -18.62
C VAL A 160 0.53 -19.50 -19.96
N ARG A 161 1.00 -18.61 -20.84
CA ARG A 161 1.70 -18.96 -22.07
C ARG A 161 3.00 -18.19 -22.15
N ILE A 162 4.10 -18.90 -22.37
CA ILE A 162 5.41 -18.28 -22.59
C ILE A 162 5.43 -17.67 -24.00
N GLN A 163 6.06 -16.51 -24.17
CA GLN A 163 6.26 -15.91 -25.50
C GLN A 163 6.96 -16.91 -26.42
N ASP A 164 6.51 -16.99 -27.67
CA ASP A 164 6.99 -17.92 -28.72
C ASP A 164 6.79 -19.42 -28.45
N ASP A 165 6.24 -19.80 -27.29
CA ASP A 165 5.75 -21.17 -27.03
C ASP A 165 4.24 -21.24 -27.29
N PRO A 166 3.75 -22.10 -28.23
CA PRO A 166 2.33 -22.25 -28.47
C PRO A 166 1.60 -22.96 -27.31
N VAL A 167 2.30 -23.56 -26.34
CA VAL A 167 1.67 -24.28 -25.25
C VAL A 167 1.09 -23.33 -24.20
N VAL A 168 -0.19 -23.49 -23.91
CA VAL A 168 -0.82 -22.92 -22.71
C VAL A 168 -0.73 -23.93 -21.57
N TRP A 169 -0.19 -23.46 -20.45
CA TRP A 169 -0.11 -24.19 -19.19
C TRP A 169 -1.19 -23.67 -18.23
N LEU A 170 -1.81 -24.58 -17.48
CA LEU A 170 -2.36 -24.25 -16.18
C LEU A 170 -1.22 -24.36 -15.18
N VAL A 171 -0.99 -23.30 -14.42
CA VAL A 171 0.05 -23.24 -13.39
C VAL A 171 -0.55 -22.90 -12.03
N GLU A 172 0.14 -23.30 -10.98
CA GLU A 172 -0.15 -22.90 -9.60
C GLU A 172 0.93 -21.92 -9.11
N GLY A 173 0.52 -20.87 -8.42
CA GLY A 173 1.46 -19.92 -7.82
C GLY A 173 0.77 -18.69 -7.24
N ILE A 174 1.57 -17.66 -6.97
CA ILE A 174 1.09 -16.37 -6.46
C ILE A 174 1.73 -15.30 -7.34
N LEU A 175 0.92 -14.43 -7.93
CA LEU A 175 1.36 -13.24 -8.66
C LEU A 175 0.53 -12.04 -8.18
N PRO A 176 1.14 -10.85 -8.08
CA PRO A 176 0.41 -9.68 -7.62
C PRO A 176 -0.68 -9.26 -8.61
N TYR A 177 -1.74 -8.65 -8.09
CA TYR A 177 -2.71 -7.92 -8.89
C TYR A 177 -2.20 -6.50 -9.08
N GLY A 178 -1.95 -6.08 -10.33
CA GLY A 178 -1.56 -4.69 -10.63
C GLY A 178 -1.53 -4.45 -12.12
N ILE A 179 -2.58 -3.80 -12.64
CA ILE A 179 -2.73 -3.52 -14.07
C ILE A 179 -2.32 -2.09 -14.36
N GLU A 180 -2.68 -1.17 -13.46
CA GLU A 180 -2.44 0.25 -13.64
C GLU A 180 -1.07 0.68 -13.12
N THR A 181 -0.49 1.72 -13.70
CA THR A 181 0.79 2.28 -13.24
C THR A 181 0.77 2.65 -11.75
N THR A 182 -0.35 3.17 -11.25
CA THR A 182 -0.52 3.59 -9.86
C THR A 182 -0.47 2.42 -8.87
N ASP A 183 -0.82 1.21 -9.30
CA ASP A 183 -0.77 0.00 -8.48
C ASP A 183 0.65 -0.40 -8.06
N TRP A 184 1.67 0.14 -8.76
CA TRP A 184 3.08 -0.18 -8.57
C TRP A 184 3.85 0.92 -7.84
N LEU A 185 3.22 2.06 -7.53
CA LEU A 185 3.85 3.14 -6.78
C LEU A 185 4.03 2.76 -5.31
N ARG A 186 5.10 3.28 -4.68
CA ARG A 186 5.21 3.29 -3.21
C ARG A 186 4.13 4.20 -2.66
N GLY A 187 3.00 3.59 -2.27
CA GLY A 187 1.78 4.33 -1.99
C GLY A 187 1.75 5.10 -0.67
N GLU A 188 2.65 4.80 0.29
CA GLU A 188 2.66 5.46 1.60
C GLU A 188 3.35 6.83 1.53
N ILE A 189 2.61 7.88 1.88
CA ILE A 189 3.14 9.25 2.04
C ILE A 189 3.59 9.47 3.48
N LEU A 190 2.73 9.10 4.44
CA LEU A 190 2.92 9.30 5.88
C LEU A 190 2.23 8.20 6.66
N THR A 191 2.92 7.66 7.66
CA THR A 191 2.35 6.83 8.73
C THR A 191 2.90 7.34 10.05
N LEU A 192 2.02 7.87 10.90
CA LEU A 192 2.34 8.42 12.21
C LEU A 192 1.54 7.71 13.30
N ASP A 193 2.16 7.47 14.46
CA ASP A 193 1.45 6.97 15.64
C ASP A 193 0.43 8.02 16.11
N GLU A 194 -0.85 7.63 16.16
CA GLU A 194 -1.95 8.49 16.58
C GLU A 194 -1.74 9.04 17.99
N LYS A 195 -1.04 8.31 18.88
CA LYS A 195 -0.66 8.78 20.23
C LYS A 195 0.29 9.98 20.24
N ARG A 196 1.02 10.23 19.14
CA ARG A 196 1.90 11.40 18.99
C ARG A 196 1.12 12.65 18.62
N ILE A 197 -0.06 12.51 18.00
CA ILE A 197 -0.79 13.63 17.40
C ILE A 197 -1.48 14.46 18.48
N ARG A 198 -1.15 15.76 18.51
CA ARG A 198 -1.76 16.75 19.40
C ARG A 198 -3.00 17.39 18.80
N GLY A 199 -2.94 17.72 17.52
CA GLY A 199 -4.07 18.33 16.85
C GLY A 199 -3.83 18.61 15.38
N VAL A 200 -4.92 18.94 14.69
CA VAL A 200 -4.96 19.30 13.27
C VAL A 200 -5.70 20.61 13.12
N ARG A 201 -5.12 21.54 12.36
CA ARG A 201 -5.76 22.79 11.93
C ARG A 201 -5.97 22.77 10.42
N ILE A 202 -7.20 22.97 9.98
CA ILE A 202 -7.57 23.13 8.58
C ILE A 202 -7.89 24.61 8.36
N THR A 203 -7.19 25.24 7.44
CA THR A 203 -7.43 26.63 7.01
C THR A 203 -7.94 26.61 5.56
N HIS A 204 -9.15 27.12 5.36
CA HIS A 204 -9.80 27.21 4.05
C HIS A 204 -9.38 28.47 3.27
N PRO A 205 -9.55 28.50 1.93
CA PRO A 205 -9.17 29.65 1.12
C PRO A 205 -9.86 30.98 1.48
N ASP A 206 -11.05 30.92 2.07
CA ASP A 206 -11.82 32.08 2.54
C ASP A 206 -11.45 32.54 3.95
N GLY A 207 -10.53 31.83 4.61
CA GLY A 207 -10.09 32.12 5.97
C GLY A 207 -10.85 31.38 7.06
N GLU A 208 -11.86 30.55 6.75
CA GLU A 208 -12.47 29.68 7.76
C GLU A 208 -11.41 28.71 8.33
N GLU A 209 -11.38 28.58 9.66
CA GLU A 209 -10.51 27.61 10.33
C GLU A 209 -11.32 26.56 11.10
N VAL A 210 -10.92 25.31 10.94
CA VAL A 210 -11.37 24.18 11.76
C VAL A 210 -10.17 23.67 12.54
N ILE A 211 -10.29 23.62 13.87
CA ILE A 211 -9.20 23.18 14.74
C ILE A 211 -9.69 22.01 15.60
N VAL A 212 -9.04 20.86 15.44
CA VAL A 212 -9.27 19.68 16.28
C VAL A 212 -8.03 19.40 17.13
N GLY A 213 -8.20 19.10 18.40
CA GLY A 213 -7.08 18.92 19.30
C GLY A 213 -7.41 18.20 20.60
N ARG A 214 -6.37 17.70 21.25
CA ARG A 214 -6.39 17.19 22.62
C ARG A 214 -5.20 17.76 23.38
N ASP A 215 -5.38 17.94 24.68
CA ASP A 215 -4.35 18.54 25.54
C ASP A 215 -3.45 17.47 26.17
N ASP A 216 -3.93 16.23 26.24
CA ASP A 216 -3.27 15.08 26.86
C ASP A 216 -3.08 13.97 25.81
N ARG A 217 -1.90 13.35 25.80
CA ARG A 217 -1.54 12.22 24.94
C ARG A 217 -2.36 10.97 25.21
N GLU A 218 -2.78 10.78 26.46
CA GLU A 218 -3.59 9.65 26.89
C GLU A 218 -5.08 9.85 26.60
N ALA A 219 -5.51 11.07 26.25
CA ALA A 219 -6.88 11.32 25.83
C ALA A 219 -7.20 10.57 24.53
N THR A 220 -8.26 9.77 24.53
CA THR A 220 -8.69 8.99 23.37
C THR A 220 -9.42 9.84 22.33
N ASP A 221 -10.11 10.90 22.75
CA ASP A 221 -10.95 11.73 21.90
C ASP A 221 -10.36 13.12 21.66
N TYR A 222 -10.46 13.56 20.40
CA TYR A 222 -10.22 14.93 19.97
C TYR A 222 -11.45 15.80 20.21
N ARG A 223 -11.20 17.06 20.58
CA ARG A 223 -12.22 18.10 20.71
C ARG A 223 -12.15 19.06 19.54
N LEU A 224 -13.32 19.57 19.14
CA LEU A 224 -13.43 20.68 18.21
C LEU A 224 -13.26 21.99 18.98
N ILE A 225 -12.23 22.76 18.64
CA ILE A 225 -11.90 24.04 19.29
C ILE A 225 -12.65 25.17 18.59
N GLY A 226 -13.19 26.12 19.36
CA GLY A 226 -13.98 27.23 18.82
C GLY A 226 -15.43 26.86 18.51
N LEU A 227 -15.94 25.79 19.11
CA LEU A 227 -17.32 25.35 18.97
C LEU A 227 -18.31 26.44 19.45
N PRO A 228 -19.36 26.79 18.68
CA PRO A 228 -20.43 27.67 19.13
C PRO A 228 -21.12 27.15 20.39
N GLN A 229 -21.52 28.03 21.32
CA GLN A 229 -22.01 27.66 22.66
C GLN A 229 -23.18 26.66 22.70
N SER A 230 -24.00 26.56 21.64
CA SER A 230 -25.15 25.66 21.55
C SER A 230 -24.94 24.45 20.62
N ALA A 231 -23.81 24.37 19.93
CA ALA A 231 -23.55 23.30 18.98
C ALA A 231 -23.04 22.05 19.70
N LYS A 232 -23.41 20.87 19.19
CA LYS A 232 -22.85 19.59 19.61
C LYS A 232 -21.93 19.03 18.51
N PRO A 233 -20.70 18.62 18.82
CA PRO A 233 -19.81 18.07 17.82
C PRO A 233 -20.20 16.64 17.46
N ARG A 234 -20.02 16.27 16.20
CA ARG A 234 -20.06 14.89 15.72
C ARG A 234 -18.72 14.24 16.02
N SER A 235 -18.55 13.70 17.23
CA SER A 235 -17.25 13.21 17.73
C SER A 235 -16.55 12.23 16.79
N TYR A 236 -17.29 11.35 16.11
CA TYR A 236 -16.71 10.40 15.14
C TYR A 236 -16.03 11.09 13.93
N LEU A 237 -16.60 12.21 13.44
CA LEU A 237 -15.97 12.99 12.36
C LEU A 237 -14.79 13.79 12.86
N VAL A 238 -14.88 14.34 14.07
CA VAL A 238 -13.80 15.11 14.72
C VAL A 238 -12.57 14.22 14.91
N ASN A 239 -12.74 13.03 15.48
CA ASN A 239 -11.66 12.04 15.63
C ASN A 239 -11.11 11.58 14.29
N GLY A 240 -11.98 11.37 13.30
CA GLY A 240 -11.58 10.91 11.96
C GLY A 240 -10.58 11.84 11.26
N ILE A 241 -10.62 13.16 11.50
CA ILE A 241 -9.67 14.12 10.89
C ILE A 241 -8.22 13.80 11.31
N ALA A 242 -7.99 13.56 12.61
CA ALA A 242 -6.65 13.26 13.12
C ALA A 242 -6.15 11.90 12.60
N SER A 243 -6.99 10.86 12.67
CA SER A 243 -6.62 9.52 12.19
C SER A 243 -6.38 9.48 10.67
N ASP A 244 -7.10 10.26 9.87
CA ASP A 244 -6.89 10.34 8.43
C ASP A 244 -5.57 11.04 8.07
N MET A 245 -5.25 12.13 8.78
CA MET A 245 -3.99 12.84 8.59
C MET A 245 -2.79 12.01 9.09
N ALA A 246 -2.99 11.10 10.05
CA ALA A 246 -1.96 10.20 10.56
C ALA A 246 -1.48 9.18 9.51
N LYS A 247 -2.34 8.80 8.56
CA LYS A 247 -2.10 7.70 7.61
C LYS A 247 -2.46 8.13 6.19
N LEU A 248 -1.50 8.72 5.49
CA LEU A 248 -1.70 9.24 4.14
C LEU A 248 -1.13 8.28 3.11
N ARG A 249 -1.96 7.99 2.10
CA ARG A 249 -1.58 7.21 0.93
C ARG A 249 -1.93 7.99 -0.32
N LEU A 250 -1.07 7.91 -1.32
CA LEU A 250 -1.33 8.47 -2.63
C LEU A 250 -2.29 7.58 -3.43
N GLN A 251 -3.10 8.21 -4.28
CA GLN A 251 -3.77 7.60 -5.41
C GLN A 251 -2.88 7.66 -6.66
N ASP A 252 -2.19 8.78 -6.87
CA ASP A 252 -1.20 8.98 -7.93
C ASP A 252 -0.21 10.09 -7.52
N VAL A 253 0.80 10.36 -8.35
CA VAL A 253 1.86 11.35 -8.09
C VAL A 253 2.27 12.08 -9.38
N ARG A 254 2.79 13.29 -9.23
CA ARG A 254 3.43 14.09 -10.28
C ARG A 254 4.77 14.61 -9.76
N SER A 255 5.78 14.64 -10.63
CA SER A 255 7.01 15.39 -10.34
C SER A 255 6.68 16.87 -10.26
N ILE A 256 7.32 17.59 -9.35
CA ILE A 256 7.17 19.04 -9.28
C ILE A 256 7.83 19.76 -10.48
N GLU A 257 8.76 19.09 -11.17
CA GLU A 257 9.41 19.63 -12.37
C GLU A 257 8.46 19.64 -13.58
N ASP A 258 7.45 18.76 -13.57
CA ASP A 258 6.49 18.61 -14.67
C ASP A 258 5.21 19.45 -14.50
N ILE A 259 5.08 20.17 -13.38
CA ILE A 259 3.87 20.93 -13.05
C ILE A 259 4.20 22.35 -12.56
N ASP A 260 3.38 23.32 -12.95
CA ASP A 260 3.36 24.63 -12.33
C ASP A 260 2.15 24.75 -11.40
N LEU A 261 2.39 24.77 -10.08
CA LEU A 261 1.33 24.88 -9.08
C LEU A 261 0.51 26.17 -9.18
N SER A 262 1.01 27.20 -9.86
CA SER A 262 0.29 28.47 -10.04
C SER A 262 -0.89 28.38 -11.00
N ASP A 263 -0.92 27.36 -11.87
CA ASP A 263 -2.05 27.06 -12.75
C ASP A 263 -3.28 26.52 -12.00
N GLY A 264 -3.06 26.01 -10.78
CA GLY A 264 -4.11 25.45 -9.94
C GLY A 264 -4.75 26.47 -8.99
N LYS A 265 -6.04 26.31 -8.72
CA LYS A 265 -6.72 27.11 -7.70
C LYS A 265 -6.29 26.63 -6.31
N ARG A 266 -5.79 27.54 -5.47
CA ARG A 266 -5.41 27.24 -4.08
C ARG A 266 -6.58 26.63 -3.31
N GLY A 267 -6.32 25.50 -2.67
CA GLY A 267 -7.24 24.80 -1.78
C GLY A 267 -6.90 25.03 -0.31
N THR A 268 -7.22 24.04 0.52
CA THR A 268 -7.00 24.06 1.96
C THR A 268 -5.52 23.90 2.34
N LYS A 269 -5.16 24.50 3.48
CA LYS A 269 -3.90 24.25 4.19
C LYS A 269 -4.23 23.49 5.48
N ILE A 270 -3.65 22.31 5.66
CA ILE A 270 -3.85 21.46 6.83
C ILE A 270 -2.52 21.38 7.58
N ARG A 271 -2.52 21.70 8.87
CA ARG A 271 -1.34 21.58 9.75
C ARG A 271 -1.62 20.58 10.85
N LEU A 272 -0.89 19.47 10.85
CA LEU A 272 -0.82 18.52 11.96
C LEU A 272 0.31 18.93 12.90
N THR A 273 0.07 18.79 14.20
CA THR A 273 1.08 18.98 15.26
C THR A 273 1.12 17.77 16.17
N THR A 274 2.30 17.49 16.71
CA THR A 274 2.54 16.39 17.64
C THR A 274 3.01 16.90 18.99
N PHE A 275 2.97 16.04 20.00
CA PHE A 275 3.46 16.34 21.35
C PHE A 275 4.98 16.27 21.49
N ASP A 276 5.69 15.79 20.46
CA ASP A 276 7.15 15.64 20.48
C ASP A 276 7.88 16.69 19.63
N GLY A 277 7.18 17.72 19.16
CA GLY A 277 7.79 18.84 18.44
C GLY A 277 7.58 18.82 16.93
N MET A 278 7.21 17.68 16.34
CA MET A 278 6.96 17.61 14.89
C MET A 278 5.69 18.36 14.49
N HIS A 279 5.75 19.05 13.35
CA HIS A 279 4.58 19.53 12.62
C HIS A 279 4.67 19.17 11.13
N ILE A 280 3.53 18.87 10.53
CA ILE A 280 3.41 18.54 9.11
C ILE A 280 2.37 19.48 8.51
N THR A 281 2.73 20.12 7.40
CA THR A 281 1.84 20.99 6.64
C THR A 281 1.51 20.36 5.30
N MET A 282 0.23 20.07 5.05
CA MET A 282 -0.31 19.76 3.74
C MET A 282 -0.92 21.02 3.13
N LYS A 283 -0.59 21.31 1.87
CA LYS A 283 -1.24 22.37 1.07
C LYS A 283 -1.83 21.72 -0.17
N THR A 284 -3.02 22.17 -0.57
CA THR A 284 -3.71 21.61 -1.74
C THR A 284 -3.95 22.64 -2.84
N TRP A 285 -4.04 22.14 -4.08
CA TRP A 285 -4.38 22.91 -5.26
C TRP A 285 -5.33 22.10 -6.13
N GLN A 286 -6.42 22.72 -6.58
CA GLN A 286 -7.34 22.13 -7.54
C GLN A 286 -6.81 22.31 -8.97
N PHE A 287 -6.60 21.19 -9.66
CA PHE A 287 -6.10 21.10 -11.02
C PHE A 287 -7.09 20.32 -11.89
N GLY A 288 -7.98 21.04 -12.59
CA GLY A 288 -9.07 20.40 -13.33
C GLY A 288 -9.95 19.58 -12.38
N GLN A 289 -9.99 18.25 -12.58
CA GLN A 289 -10.71 17.32 -11.71
C GLN A 289 -9.88 16.79 -10.54
N ASP A 290 -8.55 16.90 -10.61
CA ASP A 290 -7.66 16.38 -9.57
C ASP A 290 -7.40 17.44 -8.49
N THR A 291 -7.14 16.98 -7.27
CA THR A 291 -6.58 17.82 -6.20
C THR A 291 -5.17 17.35 -5.91
N LEU A 292 -4.20 18.21 -6.20
CA LEU A 292 -2.79 17.99 -5.87
C LEU A 292 -2.51 18.46 -4.44
N ALA A 293 -1.67 17.71 -3.74
CA ALA A 293 -1.24 17.98 -2.38
C ALA A 293 0.29 18.00 -2.29
N ARG A 294 0.83 19.00 -1.59
CA ARG A 294 2.24 19.05 -1.19
C ARG A 294 2.37 19.03 0.31
N PHE A 295 3.45 18.40 0.76
CA PHE A 295 3.75 18.20 2.16
C PHE A 295 5.08 18.85 2.53
N ASP A 296 5.14 19.34 3.75
CA ASP A 296 6.33 19.90 4.38
C ASP A 296 6.34 19.43 5.83
N ALA A 297 7.49 18.97 6.31
CA ALA A 297 7.69 18.59 7.70
C ALA A 297 8.66 19.58 8.36
N GLY A 298 8.46 19.82 9.65
CA GLY A 298 9.42 20.59 10.42
C GLY A 298 9.33 20.26 11.91
N PHE A 299 10.21 20.89 12.68
CA PHE A 299 10.30 20.73 14.12
C PHE A 299 10.16 22.07 14.85
N ASP A 300 9.36 22.09 15.91
CA ASP A 300 9.18 23.23 16.80
C ASP A 300 9.30 22.78 18.27
N PRO A 301 10.39 23.12 18.98
CA PRO A 301 10.60 22.68 20.36
C PRO A 301 9.52 23.20 21.33
N LYS A 302 8.79 24.27 20.96
CA LYS A 302 7.68 24.80 21.79
C LYS A 302 6.46 23.89 21.80
N LEU A 303 6.36 22.95 20.85
CA LEU A 303 5.29 21.97 20.80
C LEU A 303 5.55 20.75 21.70
N ILE A 304 6.78 20.60 22.22
CA ILE A 304 7.15 19.50 23.10
C ILE A 304 6.37 19.59 24.40
N GLU A 305 5.67 18.52 24.74
CA GLU A 305 5.07 18.36 26.05
C GLU A 305 6.16 18.09 27.11
N PRO A 306 6.18 18.80 28.24
CA PRO A 306 7.16 18.58 29.30
C PRO A 306 7.11 17.14 29.80
N ASP A 307 8.28 16.54 30.02
CA ASP A 307 8.36 15.23 30.65
C ASP A 307 8.08 15.38 32.16
N PRO A 308 7.01 14.78 32.71
CA PRO A 308 6.77 14.81 34.16
C PRO A 308 7.89 14.13 34.95
N GLU A 309 8.72 13.26 34.34
CA GLU A 309 9.81 12.55 35.00
C GLU A 309 11.20 13.17 34.80
N LYS A 310 11.34 14.15 33.88
CA LYS A 310 12.56 14.93 33.70
C LYS A 310 12.26 16.42 33.78
N PRO A 311 12.35 17.02 34.98
CA PRO A 311 12.33 18.47 35.11
C PRO A 311 13.42 19.07 34.22
N GLN A 312 13.04 19.90 33.26
CA GLN A 312 13.98 20.72 32.51
C GLN A 312 14.78 21.55 33.50
N ALA A 313 16.10 21.37 33.52
CA ALA A 313 17.00 22.22 34.27
C ALA A 313 16.83 23.64 33.74
N ALA A 314 16.24 24.51 34.56
CA ALA A 314 16.16 25.93 34.28
C ALA A 314 17.58 26.49 34.24
N GLU A 315 17.99 26.99 33.07
CA GLU A 315 19.17 27.83 32.94
C GLU A 315 18.92 29.17 33.64
N GLY A 316 19.70 29.46 34.68
CA GLY A 316 19.68 30.70 35.43
C GLY A 316 20.92 30.79 36.34
N ASP A 317 21.73 31.81 36.09
CA ASP A 317 23.10 32.03 36.54
C ASP A 317 23.35 32.19 38.07
N THR A 318 24.38 31.45 38.54
CA THR A 318 25.48 31.79 39.49
C THR A 318 25.24 32.26 40.97
N PRO A 319 26.26 32.22 41.86
CA PRO A 319 26.40 31.18 42.90
C PRO A 319 26.40 31.73 44.34
N ILE A 320 26.12 30.87 45.34
CA ILE A 320 26.53 31.16 46.73
C ILE A 320 27.22 29.92 47.30
N ALA A 321 28.48 30.12 47.66
CA ALA A 321 29.31 29.21 48.42
C ALA A 321 28.99 29.28 49.92
N ALA A 322 28.99 28.10 50.56
CA ALA A 322 29.35 27.84 51.96
C ALA A 322 29.39 26.30 52.09
N ASP A 323 30.54 25.66 51.93
CA ASP A 323 31.48 25.27 53.00
C ASP A 323 30.80 24.63 54.22
N SER A 324 31.10 23.35 54.45
CA SER A 324 31.55 22.75 55.72
C SER A 324 31.18 21.26 55.76
N GLY A 325 32.17 20.43 56.14
CA GLY A 325 32.17 18.98 55.98
C GLY A 325 31.22 18.19 56.88
N ASN A 326 31.17 16.87 56.64
CA ASN A 326 31.85 15.91 57.51
C ASN A 326 31.84 14.51 56.87
N GLU A 327 32.99 13.85 56.90
CA GLU A 327 33.10 12.41 56.79
C GLU A 327 32.40 11.75 57.99
N ASN A 328 31.64 10.69 57.78
CA ASN A 328 32.13 9.38 58.24
C ASN A 328 31.27 8.20 57.79
N ASP A 329 32.04 7.15 57.60
CA ASP A 329 31.77 5.83 57.10
C ASP A 329 31.18 4.90 58.18
N ALA A 330 30.70 3.76 57.68
CA ALA A 330 30.69 2.44 58.30
C ALA A 330 29.42 1.88 58.97
N ALA A 331 29.05 0.73 58.40
CA ALA A 331 28.65 -0.53 59.04
C ALA A 331 27.17 -0.68 59.46
N LYS A 332 26.47 -1.81 59.26
CA LYS A 332 26.89 -3.20 58.92
C LYS A 332 25.64 -4.06 58.62
N LYS A 333 25.81 -4.97 57.66
CA LYS A 333 25.43 -6.41 57.62
C LYS A 333 23.97 -6.91 57.74
N GLU A 334 23.65 -7.73 56.71
CA GLU A 334 23.06 -9.09 56.73
C GLU A 334 21.64 -9.23 57.34
N THR A 335 20.65 -9.84 56.68
CA THR A 335 20.60 -11.27 56.34
C THR A 335 19.36 -11.53 55.46
N GLY A 336 19.46 -12.43 54.49
CA GLY A 336 18.43 -12.63 53.47
C GLY A 336 17.21 -13.46 53.86
N LYS A 337 16.24 -13.48 52.93
CA LYS A 337 15.51 -14.70 52.56
C LYS A 337 14.83 -14.52 51.20
N ASN A 338 15.04 -15.53 50.39
CA ASN A 338 14.55 -15.75 49.04
C ASN A 338 13.04 -16.09 49.08
N GLN A 339 12.21 -15.35 48.35
CA GLN A 339 10.93 -15.83 47.84
C GLN A 339 10.65 -15.17 46.49
N LYS A 340 10.70 -15.99 45.45
CA LYS A 340 10.38 -15.68 44.05
C LYS A 340 8.87 -15.76 43.82
N GLU A 341 8.45 -14.89 42.90
CA GLU A 341 7.25 -14.88 42.02
C GLU A 341 6.22 -13.78 42.29
N PRO A 342 5.70 -13.13 41.25
CA PRO A 342 6.44 -12.50 40.15
C PRO A 342 6.14 -11.00 40.10
N GLU A 343 7.19 -10.19 39.94
CA GLU A 343 7.06 -8.78 39.65
C GLU A 343 6.53 -8.57 38.23
N GLY A 344 5.60 -7.61 38.12
CA GLY A 344 5.64 -6.67 37.02
C GLY A 344 5.02 -7.11 35.70
N ILE A 345 3.69 -7.08 35.62
CA ILE A 345 3.07 -6.44 34.45
C ILE A 345 3.22 -4.93 34.69
N SER A 346 4.45 -4.43 34.56
CA SER A 346 4.68 -3.01 34.36
C SER A 346 4.35 -2.74 32.91
N SER A 347 3.31 -1.93 32.73
CA SER A 347 3.04 -1.14 31.53
C SER A 347 4.28 -0.95 30.66
N VAL A 348 4.23 -1.46 29.43
CA VAL A 348 5.10 -1.00 28.36
C VAL A 348 4.63 0.41 28.03
N GLU A 349 5.07 1.39 28.80
CA GLU A 349 4.93 2.80 28.48
C GLU A 349 5.63 3.03 27.14
N ALA A 350 4.89 3.60 26.19
CA ALA A 350 5.43 3.98 24.89
C ALA A 350 6.53 5.03 25.12
N LYS A 351 7.80 4.60 25.07
CA LYS A 351 8.97 5.49 25.18
C LYS A 351 8.76 6.70 24.27
N ARG A 352 8.85 7.90 24.83
CA ARG A 352 8.82 9.14 24.05
C ARG A 352 9.95 9.12 23.04
N HIS A 353 9.68 9.57 21.81
CA HIS A 353 10.74 9.81 20.83
C HIS A 353 11.59 10.96 21.36
N ASP A 354 12.90 10.75 21.41
CA ASP A 354 13.82 11.82 21.77
C ASP A 354 13.89 12.88 20.66
N ARG A 355 14.37 14.06 21.00
CA ARG A 355 14.44 15.22 20.09
C ARG A 355 15.21 14.91 18.80
N GLU A 356 16.37 14.27 18.91
CA GLU A 356 17.25 13.99 17.77
C GLU A 356 16.58 13.01 16.80
N SER A 357 15.91 11.99 17.35
CA SER A 357 15.06 11.07 16.58
C SER A 357 13.98 11.80 15.78
N VAL A 358 13.28 12.76 16.38
CA VAL A 358 12.18 13.49 15.71
C VAL A 358 12.71 14.44 14.64
N GLU A 359 13.80 15.15 14.91
CA GLU A 359 14.45 16.03 13.92
C GLU A 359 14.91 15.22 12.69
N LYS A 360 15.50 14.04 12.90
CA LYS A 360 15.90 13.14 11.80
C LYS A 360 14.71 12.58 11.00
N GLU A 361 13.61 12.27 11.66
CA GLU A 361 12.37 11.84 11.00
C GLU A 361 11.83 12.97 10.11
N VAL A 362 11.81 14.20 10.61
CA VAL A 362 11.43 15.41 9.87
C VAL A 362 12.28 15.58 8.61
N ASP A 363 13.60 15.48 8.72
CA ASP A 363 14.50 15.60 7.56
C ASP A 363 14.20 14.53 6.51
N THR A 364 14.01 13.27 6.97
CA THR A 364 13.68 12.15 6.08
C THR A 364 12.36 12.35 5.34
N LEU A 365 11.33 12.88 6.02
CA LEU A 365 10.04 13.19 5.40
C LEU A 365 10.16 14.35 4.41
N SER A 366 10.88 15.40 4.78
CA SER A 366 11.11 16.56 3.92
C SER A 366 11.85 16.17 2.65
N GLU A 367 12.92 15.38 2.73
CA GLU A 367 13.63 14.85 1.57
C GLU A 367 12.72 13.99 0.69
N ARG A 368 11.90 13.12 1.30
CA ARG A 368 10.98 12.24 0.58
C ARG A 368 9.93 13.01 -0.23
N TRP A 369 9.43 14.14 0.28
CA TRP A 369 8.32 14.88 -0.33
C TRP A 369 8.75 16.04 -1.24
N ARG A 370 10.03 16.44 -1.18
CA ARG A 370 10.55 17.67 -1.79
C ARG A 370 10.31 17.76 -3.30
N ASP A 371 10.33 16.64 -4.00
CA ASP A 371 10.32 16.63 -5.47
C ASP A 371 8.94 16.24 -6.04
N TRP A 372 7.92 16.07 -5.18
CA TRP A 372 6.63 15.50 -5.56
C TRP A 372 5.41 16.36 -5.19
N ALA A 373 4.39 16.26 -6.03
CA ALA A 373 3.01 16.58 -5.71
C ALA A 373 2.15 15.32 -5.78
N TYR A 374 1.38 15.07 -4.73
CA TYR A 374 0.61 13.84 -4.57
C TYR A 374 -0.87 14.07 -4.90
N ILE A 375 -1.50 13.10 -5.53
CA ILE A 375 -2.96 13.03 -5.67
C ILE A 375 -3.46 12.11 -4.58
N LEU A 376 -4.35 12.58 -3.71
CA LEU A 376 -4.94 11.78 -2.64
C LEU A 376 -6.31 11.23 -3.08
N PRO A 377 -6.73 10.07 -2.56
CA PRO A 377 -8.08 9.58 -2.78
C PRO A 377 -9.14 10.59 -2.35
N GLN A 378 -10.19 10.77 -3.16
CA GLN A 378 -11.24 11.78 -2.90
C GLN A 378 -11.88 11.66 -1.52
N TYR A 379 -12.09 10.43 -1.02
CA TYR A 379 -12.67 10.21 0.30
C TYR A 379 -11.78 10.75 1.44
N ARG A 380 -10.44 10.70 1.28
CA ARG A 380 -9.49 11.29 2.23
C ARG A 380 -9.58 12.81 2.20
N LEU A 381 -9.58 13.39 1.00
CA LEU A 381 -9.69 14.85 0.84
C LEU A 381 -10.99 15.38 1.45
N ASN A 382 -12.12 14.75 1.17
CA ASN A 382 -13.42 15.14 1.73
C ASN A 382 -13.44 15.20 3.26
N ASN A 383 -12.64 14.37 3.94
CA ASN A 383 -12.53 14.42 5.39
C ASN A 383 -11.56 15.52 5.86
N LEU A 384 -10.44 15.72 5.16
CA LEU A 384 -9.43 16.73 5.47
C LEU A 384 -9.80 18.15 5.02
N THR A 385 -10.92 18.31 4.31
CA THR A 385 -11.48 19.61 3.91
C THR A 385 -12.86 19.87 4.49
N LYS A 386 -13.21 19.23 5.61
CA LYS A 386 -14.45 19.53 6.33
C LYS A 386 -14.45 20.96 6.86
N ARG A 387 -15.64 21.57 6.86
CA ARG A 387 -15.93 22.85 7.49
C ARG A 387 -16.56 22.65 8.86
N MET A 388 -16.63 23.72 9.65
CA MET A 388 -17.21 23.69 11.00
C MET A 388 -18.64 23.10 10.98
N ASP A 389 -19.45 23.52 10.01
CA ASP A 389 -20.85 23.08 9.85
C ASP A 389 -20.98 21.57 9.53
N ASP A 390 -19.96 20.96 8.91
CA ASP A 390 -19.95 19.52 8.64
C ASP A 390 -19.71 18.69 9.91
N LEU A 391 -19.14 19.32 10.94
CA LEU A 391 -18.68 18.67 12.17
C LEU A 391 -19.63 18.84 13.35
N ILE A 392 -20.73 19.57 13.18
CA ILE A 392 -21.73 19.78 14.22
C ILE A 392 -23.04 19.04 13.89
N GLU A 393 -23.77 18.65 14.93
CA GLU A 393 -25.12 18.14 14.77
C GLU A 393 -26.00 19.21 14.10
N LYS A 394 -26.83 18.80 13.13
CA LYS A 394 -27.81 19.72 12.57
C LYS A 394 -28.87 19.95 13.65
N THR A 395 -29.03 21.20 14.09
CA THR A 395 -30.17 21.57 14.92
C THR A 395 -31.42 21.22 14.13
N ALA A 396 -32.27 20.34 14.65
CA ALA A 396 -33.59 20.13 14.05
C ALA A 396 -34.27 21.49 14.02
N GLU A 397 -34.58 22.00 12.82
CA GLU A 397 -35.54 23.09 12.69
C GLU A 397 -36.78 22.63 13.44
N SER A 398 -37.05 23.31 14.54
CA SER A 398 -38.34 23.25 15.21
C SER A 398 -39.37 23.61 14.15
N ASP A 399 -40.08 22.61 13.63
CA ASP A 399 -41.40 22.79 13.04
C ASP A 399 -42.23 23.57 14.07
N ALA A 400 -42.24 24.90 13.92
CA ALA A 400 -43.09 25.76 14.71
C ALA A 400 -44.49 25.67 14.09
N PRO A 401 -45.53 25.41 14.91
CA PRO A 401 -46.88 25.09 14.46
C PRO A 401 -47.62 26.23 13.76
#